data_AF-A0A078KZI6-F1
#
_entry.id   AF-A0A078KZI6-F1
#
_cell.length_a   1.000
_cell.length_b   1.000
_cell.length_c   1.000
_cell.angle_alpha   90.00
_cell.angle_beta   90.00
_cell.angle_gamma   90.00
#
_symmetry.space_group_name_H-M   'P 1'
#
loop_
_entity.id
_entity.type
_entity.pdbx_description
1 polymer ?
#
loop_
_entity_poly.entity_id
_entity_poly.type
_entity_poly.pdbx_seq_one_letter_code
_entity_poly.pdbx_strand_id
1 'polypeptide(L)'
;MKYLQYPYEGTCNTILKLSKTLKRPMFYFIIAIPFLLVILRLLLTNIVVPHFKKKEQIKQLSQRADWPSIEEKTDILEAVYKKVHAKSSSIRYRFLHLIQNKEFIYGEIDFLSFYTILERTSPSTKDVFYDLGSGSGRAVLSAIVFFNVRKAIGIELLPPLYEQSKKTIQRFKQDNAEKEYLPQIERTQFINDSFLHYDFSDADIVYVAATCLSDTSWNDLISKMARLKPGSRIIVTTKTIEHEQFESIYQSVELMSWGLCPIRVYKIKQVPV
;
A
#
# COMPACT_ATOMS: atom_id res chain seq x y z
N MET A 1 -14.42 16.56 -62.24
CA MET A 1 -13.50 16.26 -61.12
C MET A 1 -13.67 14.79 -60.75
N LYS A 2 -12.59 14.00 -60.84
CA LYS A 2 -12.59 12.55 -60.60
C LYS A 2 -12.56 12.28 -59.09
N TYR A 3 -13.48 11.47 -58.60
CA TYR A 3 -13.40 10.85 -57.28
C TYR A 3 -12.31 9.78 -57.30
N LEU A 4 -11.33 9.90 -56.40
CA LEU A 4 -10.31 8.88 -56.12
C LEU A 4 -10.93 7.80 -55.21
N GLN A 5 -11.25 6.64 -55.78
CA GLN A 5 -11.49 5.42 -55.01
C GLN A 5 -10.15 4.82 -54.58
N TYR A 6 -9.90 4.79 -53.27
CA TYR A 6 -8.78 4.03 -52.69
C TYR A 6 -9.14 2.53 -52.65
N PRO A 7 -8.24 1.62 -53.02
CA PRO A 7 -8.53 0.19 -53.03
C PRO A 7 -8.45 -0.38 -51.61
N TYR A 8 -9.62 -0.62 -51.00
CA TYR A 8 -9.77 -1.30 -49.71
C TYR A 8 -9.80 -2.84 -49.87
N GLU A 9 -9.18 -3.40 -50.91
CA GLU A 9 -9.24 -4.85 -51.23
C GLU A 9 -7.94 -5.61 -50.93
N GLY A 10 -6.85 -4.92 -50.55
CA GLY A 10 -5.53 -5.54 -50.37
C GLY A 10 -5.28 -6.19 -49.00
N THR A 11 -5.87 -5.65 -47.93
CA THR A 11 -5.59 -6.09 -46.54
C THR A 11 -6.39 -7.33 -46.15
N CYS A 12 -7.65 -7.45 -46.59
CA CYS A 12 -8.50 -8.60 -46.26
C CYS A 12 -8.02 -9.89 -46.97
N ASN A 13 -7.55 -9.77 -48.22
CA ASN A 13 -7.02 -10.90 -48.98
C ASN A 13 -5.68 -11.44 -48.45
N THR A 14 -4.86 -10.59 -47.83
CA THR A 14 -3.57 -11.00 -47.24
C THR A 14 -3.80 -11.85 -45.99
N ILE A 15 -4.75 -11.47 -45.14
CA ILE A 15 -5.14 -12.23 -43.93
C ILE A 15 -5.81 -13.56 -44.30
N LEU A 16 -6.69 -13.57 -45.32
CA LEU A 16 -7.32 -14.80 -45.83
C LEU A 16 -6.34 -15.76 -46.54
N LYS A 17 -5.28 -15.25 -47.18
CA LYS A 17 -4.22 -16.11 -47.75
C LYS A 17 -3.33 -16.70 -46.66
N LEU A 18 -2.95 -15.92 -45.65
CA LEU A 18 -2.21 -16.43 -44.49
C LEU A 18 -2.98 -17.54 -43.75
N SER A 19 -4.30 -17.40 -43.60
CA SER A 19 -5.13 -18.43 -42.93
C SER A 19 -5.26 -19.74 -43.72
N LYS A 20 -5.07 -19.73 -45.05
CA LYS A 20 -5.12 -20.93 -45.91
C LYS A 20 -3.77 -21.65 -46.04
N THR A 21 -2.66 -20.98 -45.70
CA THR A 21 -1.29 -21.52 -45.90
C THR A 21 -0.67 -22.04 -44.61
N LEU A 22 -1.14 -21.60 -43.44
CA LEU A 22 -0.79 -22.20 -42.15
C LEU A 22 -1.66 -23.43 -41.91
N LYS A 23 -1.05 -24.63 -41.76
CA LYS A 23 -1.75 -25.83 -41.26
C LYS A 23 -2.53 -25.43 -39.99
N ARG A 24 -3.84 -25.71 -39.92
CA ARG A 24 -4.72 -25.43 -38.76
C ARG A 24 -4.06 -25.51 -37.37
N PRO A 25 -3.23 -26.53 -37.01
CA PRO A 25 -2.53 -26.55 -35.72
C PRO A 25 -1.59 -25.36 -35.48
N MET A 26 -0.92 -24.86 -36.52
CA MET A 26 0.06 -23.78 -36.45
C MET A 26 -0.58 -22.42 -36.12
N PHE A 27 -1.86 -22.23 -36.47
CA PHE A 27 -2.64 -21.05 -36.10
C PHE A 27 -3.04 -21.03 -34.61
N TYR A 28 -3.33 -22.20 -34.03
CA TYR A 28 -3.61 -22.31 -32.58
C TYR A 28 -2.40 -21.97 -31.73
N PHE A 29 -1.19 -22.38 -32.13
CA PHE A 29 0.03 -22.03 -31.40
C PHE A 29 0.29 -20.51 -31.39
N ILE A 30 -0.02 -19.81 -32.49
CA ILE A 30 0.19 -18.35 -32.59
C ILE A 30 -0.71 -17.56 -31.60
N ILE A 31 -1.90 -18.07 -31.28
CA ILE A 31 -2.83 -17.42 -30.33
C ILE A 31 -2.66 -17.96 -28.91
N ALA A 32 -2.46 -19.28 -28.76
CA ALA A 32 -2.36 -19.95 -27.48
C ALA A 32 -1.04 -19.65 -26.75
N ILE A 33 0.08 -19.51 -27.47
CA ILE A 33 1.38 -19.23 -26.84
C ILE A 33 1.39 -17.84 -26.16
N PRO A 34 0.99 -16.73 -26.79
CA PRO A 34 0.90 -15.44 -26.12
C PRO A 34 -0.05 -15.44 -24.93
N PHE A 35 -1.20 -16.12 -25.04
CA PHE A 35 -2.15 -16.25 -23.95
C PHE A 35 -1.57 -17.04 -22.77
N LEU A 36 -0.88 -18.16 -23.05
CA LEU A 36 -0.16 -18.95 -22.06
C LEU A 36 0.96 -18.14 -21.40
N LEU A 37 1.71 -17.35 -22.16
CA LEU A 37 2.74 -16.46 -21.62
C LEU A 37 2.16 -15.37 -20.72
N VAL A 38 0.98 -14.82 -21.05
CA VAL A 38 0.27 -13.89 -20.17
C VAL A 38 -0.19 -14.57 -18.90
N ILE A 39 -0.81 -15.75 -18.97
CA ILE A 39 -1.20 -16.52 -17.79
C ILE A 39 0.01 -16.85 -16.93
N LEU A 40 1.09 -17.34 -17.54
CA LEU A 40 2.33 -17.67 -16.85
C LEU A 40 2.92 -16.44 -16.16
N ARG A 41 2.96 -15.29 -16.84
CA ARG A 41 3.41 -14.03 -16.25
C ARG A 41 2.53 -13.61 -15.08
N LEU A 42 1.21 -13.73 -15.18
CA LEU A 42 0.28 -13.40 -14.10
C LEU A 42 0.44 -14.33 -12.90
N LEU A 43 0.60 -15.63 -13.12
CA LEU A 43 0.89 -16.61 -12.06
C LEU A 43 2.23 -16.31 -11.39
N LEU A 44 3.28 -16.06 -12.18
CA LEU A 44 4.60 -15.74 -11.66
C LEU A 44 4.57 -14.47 -10.80
N THR A 45 3.98 -13.39 -11.30
CA THR A 45 4.00 -12.07 -10.65
C THR A 45 3.07 -11.97 -9.45
N ASN A 46 1.91 -12.63 -9.45
CA ASN A 46 0.89 -12.47 -8.39
C ASN A 46 0.86 -13.62 -7.38
N ILE A 47 1.47 -14.78 -7.68
CA ILE A 47 1.44 -15.95 -6.79
C ILE A 47 2.86 -16.37 -6.43
N VAL A 48 3.67 -16.75 -7.43
CA VAL A 48 4.97 -17.38 -7.20
C VAL A 48 5.95 -16.42 -6.53
N VAL A 49 6.16 -15.24 -7.12
CA VAL A 49 7.10 -14.23 -6.60
C VAL A 49 6.70 -13.75 -5.19
N PRO A 50 5.43 -13.36 -4.92
CA PRO A 50 4.98 -13.01 -3.57
C PRO A 50 5.21 -14.13 -2.54
N HIS A 51 4.91 -15.38 -2.90
CA HIS A 51 5.12 -16.52 -2.01
C HIS A 51 6.59 -16.68 -1.60
N PHE A 52 7.50 -16.69 -2.58
CA PHE A 52 8.93 -16.82 -2.30
C PHE A 52 9.47 -15.62 -1.52
N LYS A 53 8.99 -14.41 -1.82
CA LYS A 53 9.41 -13.21 -1.10
C LYS A 53 8.98 -13.24 0.36
N LYS A 54 7.74 -13.62 0.66
CA LYS A 54 7.25 -13.78 2.03
C LYS A 54 8.04 -14.85 2.78
N LYS A 55 8.30 -15.99 2.12
CA LYS A 55 9.10 -17.07 2.70
C LYS A 55 10.53 -16.63 3.03
N GLU A 56 11.18 -15.89 2.13
CA GLU A 56 12.52 -15.38 2.36
C GLU A 56 12.55 -14.35 3.49
N GLN A 57 11.56 -13.44 3.54
CA GLN A 57 11.44 -12.47 4.63
C GLN A 57 11.26 -13.16 6.00
N ILE A 58 10.39 -14.16 6.09
CA ILE A 58 10.21 -14.95 7.32
C ILE A 58 11.52 -15.64 7.69
N LYS A 59 12.22 -16.26 6.73
CA LYS A 59 13.50 -16.93 6.97
C LYS A 59 14.58 -15.97 7.49
N GLN A 60 14.59 -14.73 7.03
CA GLN A 60 15.53 -13.71 7.51
C GLN A 60 15.16 -13.23 8.92
N LEU A 61 13.88 -12.95 9.16
CA LEU A 61 13.41 -12.47 10.46
C LEU A 61 13.49 -13.55 11.54
N SER A 62 13.25 -14.81 11.21
CA SER A 62 13.30 -15.94 12.15
C SER A 62 14.69 -16.22 12.73
N GLN A 63 15.72 -15.62 12.17
CA GLN A 63 17.10 -15.70 12.69
C GLN A 63 17.40 -14.60 13.72
N ARG A 64 16.50 -13.63 13.89
CA ARG A 64 16.69 -12.52 14.85
C ARG A 64 16.29 -12.95 16.26
N ALA A 65 16.97 -12.39 17.26
CA ALA A 65 16.69 -12.66 18.67
C ALA A 65 15.28 -12.20 19.12
N ASP A 66 14.72 -11.18 18.47
CA ASP A 66 13.39 -10.62 18.75
C ASP A 66 12.27 -11.27 17.93
N TRP A 67 12.57 -12.29 17.11
CA TRP A 67 11.57 -12.98 16.27
C TRP A 67 10.33 -13.46 17.04
N PRO A 68 10.43 -14.15 18.20
CA PRO A 68 9.24 -14.65 18.88
C PRO A 68 8.23 -13.55 19.21
N SER A 69 8.71 -12.35 19.57
CA SER A 69 7.85 -11.19 19.83
C SER A 69 7.23 -10.62 18.55
N ILE A 70 7.98 -10.58 17.45
CA ILE A 70 7.48 -10.11 16.15
C ILE A 70 6.39 -11.07 15.63
N GLU A 71 6.63 -12.38 15.74
CA GLU A 71 5.70 -13.43 15.31
C GLU A 71 4.40 -13.36 16.10
N GLU A 72 4.48 -13.35 17.44
CA GLU A 72 3.31 -13.23 18.33
C GLU A 72 2.47 -11.98 18.00
N LYS A 73 3.11 -10.81 17.89
CA LYS A 73 2.41 -9.56 17.56
C LYS A 73 1.78 -9.59 16.17
N THR A 74 2.43 -10.26 15.22
CA THR A 74 1.87 -10.44 13.87
C THR A 74 0.63 -11.31 13.92
N ASP A 75 0.64 -12.40 14.68
CA ASP A 75 -0.49 -13.31 14.84
C ASP A 75 -1.68 -12.62 15.52
N ILE A 76 -1.43 -11.84 16.57
CA ILE A 76 -2.43 -10.99 17.22
C ILE A 76 -3.07 -10.04 16.21
N LEU A 77 -2.25 -9.29 15.47
CA LEU A 77 -2.74 -8.35 14.47
C LEU A 77 -3.55 -9.06 13.37
N GLU A 78 -3.12 -10.22 12.87
CA GLU A 78 -3.91 -10.95 11.87
C GLU A 78 -5.22 -11.51 12.44
N ALA A 79 -5.25 -11.93 13.70
CA ALA A 79 -6.46 -12.41 14.35
C ALA A 79 -7.55 -11.33 14.41
N VAL A 80 -7.18 -10.10 14.81
CA VAL A 80 -8.08 -8.95 14.89
C VAL A 80 -8.69 -8.61 13.52
N TYR A 81 -7.91 -8.76 12.45
CA TYR A 81 -8.33 -8.42 11.09
C TYR A 81 -9.00 -9.57 10.33
N LYS A 82 -9.05 -10.79 10.88
CA LYS A 82 -9.63 -11.98 10.22
C LYS A 82 -11.07 -11.79 9.72
N LYS A 83 -11.86 -10.95 10.38
CA LYS A 83 -13.26 -10.63 10.02
C LYS A 83 -13.46 -9.20 9.49
N VAL A 84 -12.37 -8.53 9.11
CA VAL A 84 -12.40 -7.19 8.53
C VAL A 84 -12.45 -7.33 7.01
N HIS A 85 -13.44 -6.67 6.40
CA HIS A 85 -13.69 -6.74 4.96
C HIS A 85 -13.57 -5.34 4.34
N ALA A 86 -12.40 -4.72 4.48
CA ALA A 86 -12.15 -3.34 4.10
C ALA A 86 -12.18 -3.14 2.60
N LYS A 87 -11.48 -4.00 1.86
CA LYS A 87 -11.43 -3.94 0.40
C LYS A 87 -12.82 -4.01 -0.23
N SER A 88 -13.65 -4.97 0.18
CA SER A 88 -15.01 -5.11 -0.35
C SER A 88 -15.91 -3.94 0.06
N SER A 89 -15.74 -3.41 1.28
CA SER A 89 -16.51 -2.25 1.75
C SER A 89 -16.14 -0.97 1.00
N SER A 90 -14.86 -0.73 0.71
CA SER A 90 -14.41 0.35 -0.16
C SER A 90 -14.99 0.22 -1.57
N ILE A 91 -14.87 -0.96 -2.19
CA ILE A 91 -15.43 -1.21 -3.54
C ILE A 91 -16.92 -0.93 -3.57
N ARG A 92 -17.68 -1.48 -2.62
CA ARG A 92 -19.13 -1.28 -2.52
C ARG A 92 -19.49 0.20 -2.36
N TYR A 93 -18.80 0.90 -1.46
CA TYR A 93 -19.09 2.31 -1.21
C TYR A 93 -18.81 3.19 -2.42
N ARG A 94 -17.65 3.00 -3.06
CA ARG A 94 -17.30 3.74 -4.28
C ARG A 94 -18.28 3.48 -5.41
N PHE A 95 -18.73 2.24 -5.56
CA PHE A 95 -19.75 1.89 -6.54
C PHE A 95 -21.09 2.60 -6.26
N LEU A 96 -21.60 2.52 -5.03
CA LEU A 96 -22.87 3.14 -4.64
C LEU A 96 -22.88 4.67 -4.75
N HIS A 97 -21.71 5.31 -4.61
CA HIS A 97 -21.57 6.78 -4.66
C HIS A 97 -20.92 7.27 -5.96
N LEU A 98 -20.80 6.41 -6.98
CA LEU A 98 -20.23 6.74 -8.29
C LEU A 98 -18.82 7.37 -8.22
N ILE A 99 -18.01 6.97 -7.23
CA ILE A 99 -16.64 7.44 -7.05
C ILE A 99 -15.72 6.71 -8.04
N GLN A 100 -15.40 7.39 -9.14
CA GLN A 100 -14.52 6.88 -10.19
C GLN A 100 -13.06 7.30 -10.04
N ASN A 101 -12.76 8.26 -9.15
CA ASN A 101 -11.40 8.73 -8.94
C ASN A 101 -10.52 7.58 -8.42
N LYS A 102 -9.38 7.38 -9.10
CA LYS A 102 -8.39 6.33 -8.80
C LYS A 102 -7.67 6.54 -7.47
N GLU A 103 -7.64 7.76 -6.93
CA GLU A 103 -7.07 8.06 -5.61
C GLU A 103 -7.72 7.25 -4.48
N PHE A 104 -8.95 6.77 -4.68
CA PHE A 104 -9.67 5.93 -3.73
C PHE A 104 -9.49 4.42 -3.94
N ILE A 105 -8.54 3.98 -4.78
CA ILE A 105 -8.21 2.56 -4.93
C ILE A 105 -7.58 2.08 -3.61
N TYR A 106 -8.25 1.10 -3.01
CA TYR A 106 -7.86 0.58 -1.71
C TYR A 106 -6.90 -0.61 -1.81
N GLY A 107 -5.87 -0.58 -0.98
CA GLY A 107 -4.92 -1.67 -0.75
C GLY A 107 -4.57 -1.79 0.73
N GLU A 108 -4.08 -2.96 1.16
CA GLU A 108 -3.67 -3.22 2.54
C GLU A 108 -2.18 -3.58 2.64
N ILE A 109 -1.57 -3.16 3.74
CA ILE A 109 -0.22 -3.60 4.11
C ILE A 109 -0.26 -5.03 4.64
N ASP A 110 0.81 -5.79 4.38
CA ASP A 110 1.13 -7.02 5.10
C ASP A 110 1.90 -6.64 6.37
N PHE A 111 1.51 -7.16 7.54
CA PHE A 111 2.05 -6.70 8.83
C PHE A 111 3.55 -6.91 8.96
N LEU A 112 4.03 -8.09 8.54
CA LEU A 112 5.43 -8.42 8.62
C LEU A 112 6.27 -7.57 7.67
N SER A 113 5.77 -7.37 6.45
CA SER A 113 6.39 -6.47 5.48
C SER A 113 6.44 -5.04 6.01
N PHE A 114 5.35 -4.54 6.57
CA PHE A 114 5.28 -3.19 7.10
C PHE A 114 6.12 -3.00 8.36
N TYR A 115 6.25 -4.01 9.22
CA TYR A 115 7.21 -4.00 10.32
C TYR A 115 8.63 -3.70 9.82
N THR A 116 9.10 -4.43 8.80
CA THR A 116 10.46 -4.22 8.26
C THR A 116 10.63 -2.85 7.60
N ILE A 117 9.57 -2.27 7.04
CA ILE A 117 9.58 -0.92 6.47
C ILE A 117 9.65 0.13 7.57
N LEU A 118 8.76 0.02 8.57
CA LEU A 118 8.65 0.99 9.65
C LEU A 118 9.91 1.01 10.51
N GLU A 119 10.56 -0.14 10.71
CA GLU A 119 11.84 -0.27 11.39
C GLU A 119 12.94 0.63 10.77
N ARG A 120 12.90 0.87 9.46
CA ARG A 120 13.86 1.76 8.77
C ARG A 120 13.76 3.23 9.18
N THR A 121 12.69 3.61 9.87
CA THR A 121 12.52 4.95 10.44
C THR A 121 13.05 5.05 11.88
N SER A 122 13.57 3.94 12.44
CA SER A 122 13.97 3.81 13.84
C SER A 122 12.93 4.40 14.80
N PRO A 123 11.69 3.86 14.84
CA PRO A 123 10.66 4.37 15.72
C PRO A 123 11.04 4.27 17.20
N SER A 124 10.53 5.21 17.99
CA SER A 124 10.74 5.31 19.43
C SER A 124 9.42 5.56 20.15
N THR A 125 9.41 5.35 21.46
CA THR A 125 8.24 5.60 22.33
C THR A 125 7.87 7.08 22.47
N LYS A 126 8.67 8.00 21.88
CA LYS A 126 8.41 9.44 21.83
C LYS A 126 7.72 9.88 20.53
N ASP A 127 7.77 9.04 19.49
CA ASP A 127 7.30 9.40 18.16
C ASP A 127 5.77 9.45 18.06
N VAL A 128 5.25 10.40 17.29
CA VAL A 128 3.88 10.43 16.80
C VAL A 128 3.85 9.91 15.37
N PHE A 129 3.14 8.80 15.17
CA PHE A 129 2.96 8.18 13.87
C PHE A 129 1.64 8.63 13.22
N TYR A 130 1.69 8.97 11.94
CA TYR A 130 0.52 9.27 11.12
C TYR A 130 0.44 8.34 9.89
N ASP A 131 -0.75 7.85 9.61
CA ASP A 131 -1.11 7.11 8.41
C ASP A 131 -2.11 7.91 7.57
N LEU A 132 -1.70 8.35 6.39
CA LEU A 132 -2.46 9.21 5.49
C LEU A 132 -3.20 8.36 4.44
N GLY A 133 -4.51 8.22 4.59
CA GLY A 133 -5.29 7.21 3.87
C GLY A 133 -5.31 5.87 4.62
N SER A 134 -5.56 5.93 5.93
CA SER A 134 -5.31 4.82 6.85
C SER A 134 -6.21 3.60 6.70
N GLY A 135 -7.29 3.72 5.92
CA GLY A 135 -8.13 2.58 5.61
C GLY A 135 -8.78 1.96 6.83
N SER A 136 -8.59 0.66 7.00
CA SER A 136 -9.05 -0.08 8.18
C SER A 136 -8.11 0.05 9.39
N GLY A 137 -6.98 0.76 9.26
CA GLY A 137 -6.06 1.08 10.36
C GLY A 137 -4.90 0.10 10.56
N ARG A 138 -4.55 -0.73 9.56
CA ARG A 138 -3.50 -1.76 9.70
C ARG A 138 -2.14 -1.15 10.02
N ALA A 139 -1.72 -0.09 9.35
CA ALA A 139 -0.43 0.55 9.62
C ALA A 139 -0.42 1.31 10.96
N VAL A 140 -1.53 1.95 11.35
CA VAL A 140 -1.70 2.56 12.68
C VAL A 140 -1.49 1.52 13.80
N LEU A 141 -2.14 0.37 13.69
CA LEU A 141 -1.98 -0.71 14.67
C LEU A 141 -0.59 -1.35 14.64
N SER A 142 0.04 -1.42 13.47
CA SER A 142 1.43 -1.87 13.37
C SER A 142 2.37 -0.96 14.15
N ALA A 143 2.24 0.36 13.98
CA ALA A 143 3.11 1.33 14.66
C ALA A 143 2.98 1.24 16.19
N ILE A 144 1.76 1.09 16.69
CA ILE A 144 1.52 1.05 18.13
C ILE A 144 1.95 -0.30 18.76
N VAL A 145 1.63 -1.44 18.13
CA VAL A 145 1.88 -2.78 18.71
C VAL A 145 3.34 -3.21 18.55
N PHE A 146 3.96 -2.97 17.39
CA PHE A 146 5.35 -3.37 17.18
C PHE A 146 6.33 -2.45 17.90
N PHE A 147 6.08 -1.13 17.86
CA PHE A 147 7.08 -0.14 18.27
C PHE A 147 6.68 0.73 19.46
N ASN A 148 5.46 0.58 19.99
CA ASN A 148 5.01 1.28 21.19
C ASN A 148 5.17 2.82 21.08
N VAL A 149 4.95 3.37 19.89
CA VAL A 149 5.05 4.82 19.62
C VAL A 149 4.19 5.62 20.59
N ARG A 150 4.51 6.90 20.80
CA ARG A 150 3.79 7.76 21.76
C ARG A 150 2.30 7.83 21.42
N LYS A 151 1.99 7.99 20.14
CA LYS A 151 0.63 8.11 19.60
C LYS A 151 0.62 7.65 18.15
N ALA A 152 -0.43 6.96 17.72
CA ALA A 152 -0.60 6.53 16.33
C ALA A 152 -1.95 7.02 15.79
N ILE A 153 -1.95 7.74 14.68
CA ILE A 153 -3.13 8.44 14.16
C ILE A 153 -3.38 8.02 12.71
N GLY A 154 -4.60 7.58 12.41
CA GLY A 154 -5.04 7.29 11.05
C GLY A 154 -6.01 8.34 10.54
N ILE A 155 -5.75 8.89 9.35
CA ILE A 155 -6.67 9.80 8.67
C ILE A 155 -7.25 9.07 7.47
N GLU A 156 -8.57 8.93 7.41
CA GLU A 156 -9.28 8.19 6.35
C GLU A 156 -10.49 8.96 5.86
N LEU A 157 -10.56 9.18 4.54
CA LEU A 157 -11.61 9.99 3.94
C LEU A 157 -12.91 9.21 3.74
N LEU A 158 -12.85 7.91 3.42
CA LEU A 158 -14.04 7.08 3.18
C LEU A 158 -14.67 6.64 4.51
N PRO A 159 -15.91 7.09 4.81
CA PRO A 159 -16.61 6.72 6.05
C PRO A 159 -16.64 5.22 6.36
N PRO A 160 -16.92 4.28 5.41
CA PRO A 160 -16.96 2.85 5.76
C PRO A 160 -15.61 2.28 6.19
N LEU A 161 -14.49 2.80 5.68
CA LEU A 161 -13.15 2.36 6.09
C LEU A 161 -12.81 2.90 7.47
N TYR A 162 -13.10 4.18 7.70
CA TYR A 162 -13.01 4.79 9.02
C TYR A 162 -13.85 4.03 10.07
N GLU A 163 -15.11 3.71 9.77
CA GLU A 163 -15.96 2.93 10.69
C GLU A 163 -15.40 1.53 10.95
N GLN A 164 -14.73 0.92 9.97
CA GLN A 164 -14.06 -0.35 10.20
C GLN A 164 -12.87 -0.21 11.14
N SER A 165 -12.06 0.84 11.02
CA SER A 165 -10.94 1.07 11.92
C SER A 165 -11.40 1.16 13.38
N LYS A 166 -12.51 1.86 13.65
CA LYS A 166 -13.12 1.91 14.99
C LYS A 166 -13.60 0.53 15.47
N LYS A 167 -14.25 -0.23 14.60
CA LYS A 167 -14.70 -1.60 14.93
C LYS A 167 -13.54 -2.54 15.21
N THR A 168 -12.42 -2.39 14.50
CA THR A 168 -11.19 -3.15 14.73
C THR A 168 -10.65 -2.87 16.13
N ILE A 169 -10.58 -1.61 16.56
CA ILE A 169 -10.18 -1.26 17.94
C ILE A 169 -11.13 -1.86 18.97
N GLN A 170 -12.45 -1.82 18.72
CA GLN A 170 -13.42 -2.43 19.62
C GLN A 170 -13.22 -3.95 19.75
N ARG A 171 -12.91 -4.64 18.65
CA ARG A 171 -12.61 -6.08 18.65
C ARG A 171 -11.33 -6.38 19.43
N PHE A 172 -10.27 -5.60 19.17
CA PHE A 172 -9.01 -5.71 19.91
C PHE A 172 -9.25 -5.60 21.42
N LYS A 173 -10.09 -4.65 21.84
CA LYS A 173 -10.44 -4.44 23.25
C LYS A 173 -11.27 -5.57 23.88
N GLN A 174 -11.95 -6.39 23.08
CA GLN A 174 -12.82 -7.46 23.55
C GLN A 174 -12.10 -8.82 23.63
N ASP A 175 -10.98 -8.98 22.94
CA ASP A 175 -10.23 -10.23 22.96
C ASP A 175 -9.35 -10.32 24.22
N ASN A 176 -9.55 -11.39 25.01
CA ASN A 176 -8.81 -11.57 26.26
C ASN A 176 -7.32 -11.87 26.03
N ALA A 177 -6.96 -12.40 24.86
CA ALA A 177 -5.56 -12.71 24.53
C ALA A 177 -4.69 -11.46 24.34
N GLU A 178 -5.31 -10.28 24.18
CA GLU A 178 -4.63 -9.06 23.72
C GLU A 178 -4.52 -7.99 24.83
N LYS A 179 -4.85 -8.35 26.08
CA LYS A 179 -4.96 -7.43 27.21
C LYS A 179 -3.68 -6.65 27.51
N GLU A 180 -2.52 -7.23 27.26
CA GLU A 180 -1.22 -6.59 27.49
C GLU A 180 -1.04 -5.32 26.62
N TYR A 181 -1.60 -5.31 25.41
CA TYR A 181 -1.46 -4.22 24.46
C TYR A 181 -2.51 -3.11 24.63
N LEU A 182 -3.54 -3.32 25.47
CA LEU A 182 -4.63 -2.34 25.65
C LEU A 182 -4.16 -0.92 26.00
N PRO A 183 -3.20 -0.72 26.93
CA PRO A 183 -2.69 0.63 27.21
C PRO A 183 -2.04 1.29 26.00
N GLN A 184 -1.43 0.48 25.12
CA GLN A 184 -0.83 0.99 23.89
C GLN A 184 -1.93 1.40 22.90
N ILE A 185 -2.93 0.54 22.73
CA ILE A 185 -4.06 0.73 21.81
C ILE A 185 -4.90 1.97 22.15
N GLU A 186 -5.01 2.34 23.43
CA GLU A 186 -5.70 3.58 23.85
C GLU A 186 -5.06 4.86 23.33
N ARG A 187 -3.80 4.80 22.88
CA ARG A 187 -3.09 5.92 22.25
C ARG A 187 -3.25 5.94 20.73
N THR A 188 -4.18 5.14 20.20
CA THR A 188 -4.58 5.21 18.78
C THR A 188 -5.74 6.16 18.58
N GLN A 189 -5.76 6.87 17.45
CA GLN A 189 -6.85 7.76 17.07
C GLN A 189 -7.14 7.62 15.58
N PHE A 190 -8.42 7.58 15.22
CA PHE A 190 -8.84 7.60 13.82
C PHE A 190 -9.66 8.86 13.56
N ILE A 191 -9.40 9.50 12.42
CA ILE A 191 -10.03 10.74 11.97
C ILE A 191 -10.71 10.47 10.62
N ASN A 192 -11.98 10.82 10.50
CA ASN A 192 -12.68 10.80 9.21
C ASN A 192 -12.56 12.16 8.52
N ASP A 193 -11.45 12.39 7.83
CA ASP A 193 -11.15 13.66 7.15
C ASP A 193 -10.20 13.43 5.98
N SER A 194 -10.00 14.46 5.15
CA SER A 194 -8.93 14.53 4.17
C SER A 194 -7.61 14.87 4.85
N PHE A 195 -6.56 14.08 4.60
CA PHE A 195 -5.22 14.42 5.06
C PHE A 195 -4.72 15.75 4.46
N LEU A 196 -5.23 16.19 3.30
CA LEU A 196 -4.87 17.48 2.73
C LEU A 196 -5.36 18.64 3.62
N HIS A 197 -6.45 18.46 4.37
CA HIS A 197 -7.02 19.48 5.24
C HIS A 197 -6.56 19.36 6.69
N TYR A 198 -6.56 18.15 7.25
CA TYR A 198 -6.25 17.91 8.66
C TYR A 198 -4.82 18.30 9.06
N ASP A 199 -4.61 18.97 10.19
CA ASP A 199 -3.27 19.33 10.67
C ASP A 199 -2.56 18.14 11.31
N PHE A 200 -1.43 17.73 10.74
CA PHE A 200 -0.54 16.68 11.25
C PHE A 200 0.88 17.20 11.47
N SER A 201 1.05 18.51 11.71
CA SER A 201 2.35 19.16 11.90
C SER A 201 3.20 18.59 13.05
N ASP A 202 2.57 17.89 14.00
CA ASP A 202 3.24 17.22 15.12
C ASP A 202 3.87 15.87 14.76
N ALA A 203 3.64 15.35 13.55
CA ALA A 203 4.11 14.04 13.11
C ALA A 203 5.63 13.87 13.17
N ASP A 204 6.08 12.78 13.78
CA ASP A 204 7.47 12.30 13.75
C ASP A 204 7.71 11.32 12.61
N ILE A 205 6.70 10.49 12.32
CA ILE A 205 6.72 9.48 11.27
C ILE A 205 5.41 9.58 10.49
N VAL A 206 5.50 9.64 9.17
CA VAL A 206 4.34 9.64 8.26
C VAL A 206 4.44 8.44 7.35
N TYR A 207 3.34 7.70 7.18
CA TYR A 207 3.16 6.73 6.11
C TYR A 207 2.09 7.22 5.13
N VAL A 208 2.36 7.07 3.83
CA VAL A 208 1.39 7.33 2.76
C VAL A 208 1.51 6.33 1.63
N ALA A 209 0.40 5.69 1.29
CA ALA A 209 0.27 4.83 0.11
C ALA A 209 0.01 5.68 -1.16
N ALA A 210 1.05 6.33 -1.67
CA ALA A 210 0.92 7.38 -2.70
C ALA A 210 0.69 6.88 -4.14
N THR A 211 0.65 5.55 -4.36
CA THR A 211 0.63 4.91 -5.70
C THR A 211 -0.45 5.45 -6.63
N CYS A 212 -1.65 5.72 -6.11
CA CYS A 212 -2.79 6.17 -6.93
C CYS A 212 -3.10 7.66 -6.77
N LEU A 213 -2.32 8.42 -5.99
CA LEU A 213 -2.53 9.86 -5.83
C LEU A 213 -2.29 10.60 -7.15
N SER A 214 -3.16 11.57 -7.48
CA SER A 214 -2.90 12.48 -8.59
C SER A 214 -1.66 13.32 -8.32
N ASP A 215 -1.07 13.90 -9.36
CA ASP A 215 0.10 14.74 -9.20
C ASP A 215 -0.23 16.02 -8.42
N THR A 216 -1.45 16.55 -8.57
CA THR A 216 -1.96 17.67 -7.77
C THR A 216 -1.99 17.31 -6.29
N SER A 217 -2.71 16.26 -5.89
CA SER A 217 -2.79 15.80 -4.49
C SER A 217 -1.40 15.48 -3.93
N TRP A 218 -0.52 14.91 -4.76
CA TRP A 218 0.83 14.56 -4.35
C TRP A 218 1.70 15.79 -4.08
N ASN A 219 1.65 16.80 -4.94
CA ASN A 219 2.42 18.03 -4.77
C ASN A 219 1.92 18.87 -3.59
N ASP A 220 0.60 18.92 -3.37
CA ASP A 220 0.00 19.57 -2.19
C ASP A 220 0.47 18.87 -0.91
N LEU A 221 0.49 17.53 -0.92
CA LEU A 221 0.95 16.75 0.21
C LEU A 221 2.46 16.92 0.46
N ILE A 222 3.30 16.94 -0.58
CA ILE A 222 4.74 17.25 -0.43
C ILE A 222 4.92 18.61 0.24
N SER A 223 4.20 19.64 -0.22
CA SER A 223 4.26 21.00 0.32
C SER A 223 3.81 21.06 1.79
N LYS A 224 2.93 20.14 2.22
CA LYS A 224 2.52 20.02 3.62
C LYS A 224 3.56 19.28 4.45
N MET A 225 4.07 18.15 3.97
CA MET A 225 5.11 17.36 4.64
C MET A 225 6.45 18.10 4.76
N ALA A 226 6.75 18.98 3.81
CA ALA A 226 7.90 19.90 3.81
C ALA A 226 7.98 20.76 5.09
N ARG A 227 6.82 21.09 5.67
CA ARG A 227 6.69 21.93 6.86
C ARG A 227 6.76 21.15 8.18
N LEU A 228 6.94 19.81 8.12
CA LEU A 228 7.14 19.01 9.32
C LEU A 228 8.45 19.35 9.99
N LYS A 229 8.55 19.00 11.27
CA LYS A 229 9.77 19.24 12.06
C LYS A 229 11.00 18.54 11.45
N PRO A 230 12.18 19.17 11.56
CA PRO A 230 13.44 18.51 11.26
C PRO A 230 13.57 17.14 11.90
N GLY A 231 14.06 16.17 11.11
CA GLY A 231 14.22 14.79 11.55
C GLY A 231 12.97 13.93 11.41
N SER A 232 11.79 14.46 11.07
CA SER A 232 10.61 13.64 10.74
C SER A 232 10.89 12.70 9.56
N ARG A 233 10.31 11.50 9.61
CA ARG A 233 10.55 10.43 8.63
C ARG A 233 9.28 10.13 7.85
N ILE A 234 9.39 10.02 6.54
CA ILE A 234 8.25 9.84 5.63
C ILE A 234 8.46 8.55 4.83
N ILE A 235 7.53 7.62 4.97
CA ILE A 235 7.47 6.36 4.24
C ILE A 235 6.45 6.52 3.11
N VAL A 236 6.90 6.33 1.87
CA VAL A 236 6.09 6.51 0.66
C VAL A 236 6.11 5.25 -0.20
N THR A 237 4.95 4.85 -0.70
CA THR A 237 4.85 3.80 -1.72
C THR A 237 4.89 4.39 -3.14
N THR A 238 5.61 3.73 -4.06
CA THR A 238 5.68 3.98 -5.50
C THR A 238 6.24 5.34 -5.95
N LYS A 239 5.72 6.46 -5.45
CA LYS A 239 6.13 7.82 -5.85
C LYS A 239 7.48 8.22 -5.24
N THR A 240 8.08 9.24 -5.83
CA THR A 240 9.29 9.92 -5.35
C THR A 240 8.93 11.31 -4.82
N ILE A 241 9.74 11.82 -3.89
CA ILE A 241 9.66 13.21 -3.43
C ILE A 241 10.85 13.95 -4.02
N GLU A 242 10.59 14.93 -4.88
CA GLU A 242 11.59 15.81 -5.48
C GLU A 242 11.48 17.18 -4.81
N HIS A 243 12.04 17.30 -3.60
CA HIS A 243 11.97 18.52 -2.82
C HIS A 243 13.20 18.63 -1.90
N GLU A 244 13.81 19.81 -1.85
CA GLU A 244 15.13 20.02 -1.24
C GLU A 244 15.19 19.70 0.27
N GLN A 245 14.06 19.83 0.97
CA GLN A 245 13.96 19.53 2.40
C GLN A 245 13.97 18.03 2.73
N PHE A 246 13.83 17.16 1.73
CA PHE A 246 13.77 15.71 1.93
C PHE A 246 15.10 15.07 1.54
N GLU A 247 15.63 14.24 2.43
CA GLU A 247 16.77 13.39 2.19
C GLU A 247 16.29 11.94 2.06
N SER A 248 16.57 11.26 0.95
CA SER A 248 16.23 9.83 0.81
C SER A 248 17.22 8.99 1.63
N ILE A 249 16.71 8.23 2.60
CA ILE A 249 17.53 7.43 3.53
C ILE A 249 17.40 5.92 3.30
N TYR A 250 16.36 5.47 2.60
CA TYR A 250 16.15 4.06 2.29
C TYR A 250 15.27 3.89 1.05
N GLN A 251 15.56 2.88 0.24
CA GLN A 251 14.73 2.44 -0.88
C GLN A 251 14.74 0.92 -0.97
N SER A 252 13.57 0.32 -1.17
CA SER A 252 13.44 -1.11 -1.43
C SER A 252 12.21 -1.41 -2.27
N VAL A 253 12.00 -2.69 -2.55
CA VAL A 253 10.71 -3.20 -3.05
C VAL A 253 10.21 -4.14 -1.98
N GLU A 254 8.96 -4.04 -1.57
CA GLU A 254 8.35 -4.83 -0.49
C GLU A 254 7.04 -5.48 -0.92
N LEU A 255 6.58 -6.48 -0.17
CA LEU A 255 5.31 -7.15 -0.44
C LEU A 255 4.16 -6.39 0.24
N MET A 256 3.07 -6.18 -0.51
CA MET A 256 1.80 -5.60 -0.04
C MET A 256 0.63 -6.48 -0.51
N SER A 257 -0.60 -6.21 -0.06
CA SER A 257 -1.78 -6.99 -0.47
C SER A 257 -2.07 -6.92 -1.98
N TRP A 258 -1.47 -5.96 -2.68
CA TRP A 258 -1.61 -5.73 -4.12
C TRP A 258 -0.35 -6.14 -4.91
N GLY A 259 0.61 -6.82 -4.28
CA GLY A 259 1.82 -7.32 -4.90
C GLY A 259 3.08 -6.57 -4.47
N LEU A 260 4.12 -6.64 -5.31
CA LEU A 260 5.40 -5.98 -5.04
C LEU A 260 5.28 -4.47 -5.26
N CYS A 261 5.74 -3.69 -4.28
CA CYS A 261 5.62 -2.25 -4.27
C CYS A 261 6.96 -1.59 -3.95
N PRO A 262 7.44 -0.62 -4.75
CA PRO A 262 8.59 0.20 -4.36
C PRO A 262 8.26 1.01 -3.10
N ILE A 263 9.17 0.99 -2.14
CA ILE A 263 9.10 1.73 -0.88
C ILE A 263 10.27 2.69 -0.81
N ARG A 264 10.00 3.90 -0.36
CA ARG A 264 11.03 4.92 -0.13
C ARG A 264 10.82 5.55 1.24
N VAL A 265 11.91 5.75 1.97
CA VAL A 265 11.90 6.48 3.22
C VAL A 265 12.74 7.74 3.05
N TYR A 266 12.16 8.86 3.47
CA TYR A 266 12.79 10.16 3.49
C TYR A 266 12.90 10.66 4.92
N LYS A 267 13.86 11.55 5.16
CA LYS A 267 14.02 12.31 6.39
C LYS A 267 13.97 13.80 6.07
N ILE A 268 13.25 14.58 6.87
CA ILE A 268 13.29 16.05 6.78
C ILE A 268 14.64 16.52 7.29
N LYS A 269 15.37 17.28 6.45
CA LYS A 269 16.69 17.81 6.77
C LYS A 269 16.64 18.70 8.01
N GLN A 270 17.74 18.72 8.77
CA GLN A 270 17.95 19.76 9.77
C GLN A 270 18.18 21.09 9.05
N VAL A 271 17.50 22.15 9.50
CA VAL A 271 17.89 23.50 9.12
C VAL A 271 19.32 23.68 9.64
N PRO A 272 20.30 24.02 8.79
CA PRO A 272 21.62 24.36 9.27
C PRO A 272 21.48 25.50 10.27
N VAL A 273 21.90 25.25 11.52
CA VAL A 273 22.08 26.31 12.53
C VAL A 273 23.26 27.17 12.13
#